data_AF-A0A938B042-F1
#
_entry.id   AF-A0A938B042-F1
#
_cell.length_a   1.000
_cell.length_b   1.000
_cell.length_c   1.000
_cell.angle_alpha   90.00
_cell.angle_beta   90.00
_cell.angle_gamma   90.00
#
_symmetry.space_group_name_H-M   'P 1'
#
loop_
_entity.id
_entity.type
_entity.pdbx_description
1 polymer ?
#
loop_
_entity_poly.entity_id
_entity_poly.type
_entity_poly.pdbx_seq_one_letter_code
_entity_poly.pdbx_strand_id
1 'polypeptide(L)'
;MRLRKEFEKLVNRFEKESKSSKVDMMNVFRDSLMFFESIKEALKEADLEEKKEIMKIMGEMHDFLRVEARKIAARAGLTEDQLQSFAENPSNFSPGQWKALEAMKNKLADSAQEVKEIINPEAAAKSKKAKATNSLSKKHKTSKKGGWLRS
;
A
#
# COMPACT_ATOMS: atom_id res chain seq x y z
N MET A 1 -0.24 15.10 20.41
CA MET A 1 0.37 15.03 19.06
C MET A 1 -0.67 15.30 17.97
N ARG A 2 -0.24 15.90 16.85
CA ARG A 2 -1.10 16.20 15.69
C ARG A 2 -1.61 14.94 14.99
N LEU A 3 -0.74 13.94 14.81
CA LEU A 3 -1.05 12.64 14.20
C LEU A 3 -2.19 11.89 14.91
N ARG A 4 -2.21 11.89 16.25
CA ARG A 4 -3.28 11.24 17.03
C ARG A 4 -4.66 11.82 16.70
N LYS A 5 -4.75 13.15 16.58
CA LYS A 5 -6.00 13.83 16.23
C LYS A 5 -6.42 13.53 14.79
N GLU A 6 -5.47 13.39 13.88
CA GLU A 6 -5.76 13.01 12.48
C GLU A 6 -6.25 11.55 12.40
N PHE A 7 -5.65 10.64 13.17
CA PHE A 7 -6.12 9.26 13.29
C PHE A 7 -7.54 9.18 13.85
N GLU A 8 -7.84 9.89 14.95
CA GLU A 8 -9.18 9.91 15.53
C GLU A 8 -10.22 10.49 14.56
N LYS A 9 -9.85 11.52 13.78
CA LYS A 9 -10.73 12.05 12.72
C LYS A 9 -11.01 11.00 11.64
N LEU A 10 -9.99 10.25 11.23
CA LEU A 10 -10.13 9.19 10.23
C LEU A 10 -11.06 8.08 10.75
N VAL A 11 -10.85 7.60 11.98
CA VAL A 11 -11.69 6.59 12.62
C VAL A 11 -13.15 7.07 12.72
N ASN A 12 -13.37 8.28 13.22
CA ASN A 12 -14.72 8.85 13.34
C ASN A 12 -15.42 8.98 11.98
N ARG A 13 -14.68 9.34 10.92
CA ARG A 13 -15.24 9.38 9.57
C ARG A 13 -15.60 7.97 9.07
N PHE A 14 -14.72 7.00 9.28
CA PHE A 14 -14.94 5.61 8.89
C PHE A 14 -16.20 5.04 9.57
N GLU A 15 -16.36 5.26 10.88
CA GLU A 15 -17.55 4.83 11.61
C GLU A 15 -18.83 5.50 11.11
N LYS A 16 -18.77 6.81 10.83
CA LYS A 16 -19.92 7.57 10.32
C LYS A 16 -20.34 7.07 8.94
N GLU A 17 -19.38 6.87 8.04
CA GLU A 17 -19.61 6.37 6.68
C GLU A 17 -20.14 4.93 6.70
N SER A 18 -19.62 4.07 7.59
CA SER A 18 -20.08 2.67 7.74
C SER A 18 -21.55 2.51 8.19
N LYS A 19 -22.15 3.58 8.72
CA LYS A 19 -23.55 3.65 9.18
C LYS A 19 -24.46 4.36 8.16
N SER A 20 -23.90 5.01 7.15
CA SER A 20 -24.64 5.71 6.09
C SER A 20 -24.99 4.75 4.96
N SER A 21 -26.19 4.88 4.36
CA SER A 21 -26.58 4.09 3.18
C SER A 21 -25.89 4.54 1.89
N LYS A 22 -25.32 5.75 1.89
CA LYS A 22 -24.48 6.28 0.81
C LYS A 22 -23.08 6.42 1.38
N VAL A 23 -22.26 5.40 1.17
CA VAL A 23 -20.86 5.39 1.55
C VAL A 23 -20.07 6.13 0.48
N ASP A 24 -19.47 7.26 0.81
CA ASP A 24 -18.47 7.91 -0.04
C ASP A 24 -17.09 7.31 0.27
N MET A 25 -16.92 6.06 -0.18
CA MET A 25 -15.68 5.29 -0.08
C MET A 25 -14.47 6.12 -0.55
N MET A 26 -14.64 6.93 -1.60
CA MET A 26 -13.55 7.71 -2.18
C MET A 26 -13.04 8.80 -1.23
N ASN A 27 -13.93 9.42 -0.44
CA ASN A 27 -13.51 10.38 0.58
C ASN A 27 -12.80 9.71 1.76
N VAL A 28 -13.26 8.53 2.19
CA VAL A 28 -12.58 7.75 3.23
C VAL A 28 -11.19 7.33 2.77
N PHE A 29 -11.05 6.89 1.52
CA PHE A 29 -9.75 6.53 0.94
C PHE A 29 -8.84 7.74 0.79
N ARG A 30 -9.35 8.89 0.35
CA ARG A 30 -8.55 10.12 0.25
C ARG A 30 -8.01 10.54 1.62
N ASP A 31 -8.87 10.55 2.64
CA ASP A 31 -8.46 10.89 4.01
C ASP A 31 -7.41 9.90 4.54
N SER A 32 -7.57 8.60 4.23
CA SER A 32 -6.59 7.58 4.59
C SER A 32 -5.23 7.85 3.95
N LEU A 33 -5.20 8.20 2.66
CA LEU A 33 -3.96 8.54 1.95
C LEU A 33 -3.29 9.79 2.55
N MET A 34 -4.05 10.84 2.85
CA MET A 34 -3.50 12.03 3.51
C MET A 34 -2.92 11.71 4.88
N PHE A 35 -3.58 10.85 5.65
CA PHE A 35 -3.04 10.41 6.94
C PHE A 35 -1.72 9.64 6.79
N PHE A 36 -1.60 8.77 5.79
CA PHE A 36 -0.33 8.10 5.48
C PHE A 36 0.78 9.08 5.06
N GLU A 37 0.45 10.14 4.31
CA GLU A 37 1.38 11.21 3.99
C GLU A 37 1.85 11.95 5.25
N SER A 38 0.93 12.28 6.17
CA SER A 38 1.28 12.86 7.48
C SER A 38 2.21 11.97 8.29
N ILE A 39 1.98 10.65 8.30
CA ILE A 39 2.87 9.67 8.97
C ILE A 39 4.26 9.72 8.33
N LYS A 40 4.33 9.71 6.99
CA LYS A 40 5.59 9.74 6.24
C LYS A 40 6.39 11.00 6.55
N GLU A 41 5.74 12.16 6.56
CA GLU A 41 6.40 13.43 6.92
C GLU A 41 6.92 13.40 8.36
N ALA A 42 6.08 12.98 9.31
CA ALA A 42 6.48 12.88 10.70
C ALA A 42 7.66 11.91 10.90
N LEU A 43 7.68 10.76 10.21
CA LEU A 43 8.78 9.79 10.31
C LEU A 43 10.13 10.30 9.78
N LYS A 44 10.12 11.24 8.82
CA LYS A 44 11.36 11.82 8.28
C LYS A 44 12.06 12.73 9.27
N GLU A 45 11.30 13.47 10.05
CA GLU A 45 11.80 14.48 10.99
C GLU A 45 11.87 13.97 12.44
N ALA A 46 11.16 12.89 12.75
CA ALA A 46 11.04 12.34 14.11
C ALA A 46 12.34 11.75 14.66
N ASP A 47 12.53 11.96 15.97
CA ASP A 47 13.55 11.26 16.76
C ASP A 47 13.15 9.80 17.06
N LEU A 48 14.01 9.08 17.79
CA LEU A 48 13.77 7.67 18.12
C LEU A 48 12.53 7.43 18.99
N GLU A 49 12.19 8.39 19.85
CA GLU A 49 11.08 8.26 20.79
C GLU A 49 9.76 8.60 20.09
N GLU A 50 9.75 9.65 19.26
CA GLU A 50 8.64 9.99 18.37
C GLU A 50 8.37 8.91 17.33
N LYS A 51 9.41 8.29 16.76
CA LYS A 51 9.25 7.14 15.84
C LYS A 51 8.54 5.97 16.51
N LYS A 52 8.82 5.66 17.77
CA LYS A 52 8.12 4.61 18.51
C LYS A 52 6.63 4.93 18.68
N GLU A 53 6.31 6.18 18.99
CA GLU A 53 4.91 6.61 19.12
C GLU A 53 4.17 6.58 17.78
N ILE A 54 4.82 7.00 16.68
CA ILE A 54 4.24 6.89 15.34
C ILE A 54 3.99 5.42 14.96
N MET A 55 4.93 4.53 15.26
CA MET A 55 4.79 3.09 15.03
C MET A 55 3.65 2.48 15.85
N LYS A 56 3.45 2.96 17.08
CA LYS A 56 2.31 2.57 17.91
C LYS A 56 0.99 3.00 17.29
N ILE A 57 0.89 4.25 16.81
CA ILE A 57 -0.30 4.75 16.11
C ILE A 57 -0.58 3.93 14.84
N MET A 58 0.46 3.56 14.07
CA MET A 58 0.30 2.68 12.91
C MET A 58 -0.23 1.29 13.29
N GLY A 59 0.25 0.72 14.41
CA GLY A 59 -0.25 -0.54 14.95
C GLY A 59 -1.73 -0.46 15.35
N GLU A 60 -2.11 0.58 16.07
CA GLU A 60 -3.50 0.84 16.46
C GLU A 60 -4.42 0.97 15.23
N MET A 61 -3.96 1.66 14.18
CA MET A 61 -4.70 1.77 12.91
C MET A 61 -4.88 0.42 12.22
N HIS A 62 -3.82 -0.38 12.15
CA HIS A 62 -3.89 -1.70 11.53
C HIS A 62 -4.90 -2.61 12.26
N ASP A 63 -4.88 -2.58 13.59
CA ASP A 63 -5.82 -3.37 14.40
C ASP A 63 -7.27 -2.90 14.22
N PHE A 64 -7.48 -1.57 14.18
CA PHE A 64 -8.79 -0.99 13.85
C PHE A 64 -9.31 -1.47 12.49
N LEU A 65 -8.49 -1.38 11.43
CA LEU A 65 -8.87 -1.82 10.09
C LEU A 65 -9.20 -3.32 10.04
N ARG A 66 -8.43 -4.15 10.75
CA ARG A 66 -8.70 -5.59 10.84
C ARG A 66 -10.02 -5.89 11.56
N VAL A 67 -10.33 -5.16 12.61
CA VAL A 67 -11.61 -5.31 13.33
C VAL A 67 -12.79 -4.87 12.46
N GLU A 68 -12.66 -3.76 11.75
CA GLU A 68 -13.71 -3.29 10.84
C GLU A 68 -13.90 -4.22 9.63
N ALA A 69 -12.82 -4.74 9.04
CA ALA A 69 -12.91 -5.74 7.98
C ALA A 69 -13.71 -6.98 8.43
N ARG A 70 -13.46 -7.46 9.66
CA ARG A 70 -14.24 -8.54 10.28
C ARG A 70 -15.72 -8.20 10.43
N LYS A 71 -16.03 -7.00 10.90
CA LYS A 71 -17.42 -6.55 11.04
C LYS A 71 -18.13 -6.46 9.69
N ILE A 72 -17.44 -5.96 8.66
CA ILE A 72 -17.97 -5.88 7.29
C ILE A 72 -18.23 -7.28 6.75
N ALA A 73 -17.28 -8.21 6.91
CA ALA A 73 -17.43 -9.60 6.49
C ALA A 73 -18.67 -10.23 7.17
N ALA A 74 -18.78 -10.11 8.49
CA ALA A 74 -19.91 -10.64 9.26
C ALA A 74 -21.26 -10.05 8.83
N ARG A 75 -21.33 -8.73 8.58
CA ARG A 75 -22.55 -8.06 8.09
C ARG A 75 -22.94 -8.52 6.68
N ALA A 76 -21.95 -8.85 5.85
CA ALA A 76 -22.16 -9.37 4.50
C ALA A 76 -22.45 -10.88 4.48
N GLY A 77 -22.42 -11.57 5.63
CA GLY A 77 -22.53 -13.02 5.71
C GLY A 77 -21.32 -13.76 5.12
N LEU A 78 -20.18 -13.09 5.06
CA LEU A 78 -18.92 -13.61 4.52
C LEU A 78 -17.92 -13.88 5.65
N THR A 79 -17.02 -14.83 5.42
CA THR A 79 -15.78 -14.98 6.20
C THR A 79 -14.72 -13.97 5.72
N GLU A 80 -13.66 -13.76 6.50
CA GLU A 80 -12.53 -12.90 6.10
C GLU A 80 -11.91 -13.36 4.77
N ASP A 81 -11.67 -14.67 4.62
CA ASP A 81 -11.08 -15.24 3.42
C ASP A 81 -11.99 -15.05 2.18
N GLN A 82 -13.30 -15.16 2.38
CA GLN A 82 -14.28 -14.89 1.32
C GLN A 82 -14.35 -13.41 0.98
N LEU A 83 -14.27 -12.52 1.98
CA LEU A 83 -14.22 -11.07 1.74
C LEU A 83 -12.93 -10.69 0.97
N GLN A 84 -11.80 -11.29 1.32
CA GLN A 84 -10.54 -11.10 0.60
C GLN A 84 -10.66 -11.60 -0.84
N SER A 85 -11.14 -12.82 -1.04
CA SER A 85 -11.35 -13.39 -2.38
C SER A 85 -12.32 -12.54 -3.21
N PHE A 86 -13.34 -11.98 -2.57
CA PHE A 86 -14.28 -11.05 -3.21
C PHE A 86 -13.59 -9.77 -3.66
N ALA A 87 -12.74 -9.19 -2.82
CA ALA A 87 -11.98 -7.98 -3.10
C ALA A 87 -10.89 -8.16 -4.16
N GLU A 88 -10.38 -9.37 -4.34
CA GLU A 88 -9.35 -9.70 -5.34
C GLU A 88 -9.91 -10.04 -6.72
N ASN A 89 -11.23 -10.27 -6.82
CA ASN A 89 -11.87 -10.63 -8.09
C ASN A 89 -12.39 -9.39 -8.84
N PRO A 90 -11.82 -9.05 -10.02
CA PRO A 90 -12.25 -7.90 -10.82
C PRO A 90 -13.71 -7.97 -11.27
N SER A 91 -14.28 -9.17 -11.44
CA SER A 91 -15.66 -9.33 -11.93
C SER A 91 -16.72 -8.85 -10.92
N ASN A 92 -16.34 -8.68 -9.65
CA ASN A 92 -17.22 -8.18 -8.60
C ASN A 92 -17.38 -6.65 -8.62
N PHE A 93 -16.63 -5.96 -9.48
CA PHE A 93 -16.60 -4.51 -9.56
C PHE A 93 -16.83 -4.06 -11.00
N SER A 94 -17.41 -2.87 -11.18
CA SER A 94 -17.40 -2.25 -12.51
C SER A 94 -15.96 -1.92 -12.94
N PRO A 95 -15.64 -1.85 -14.24
CA PRO A 95 -14.29 -1.54 -14.71
C PRO A 95 -13.71 -0.25 -14.12
N GLY A 96 -14.54 0.78 -13.93
CA GLY A 96 -14.14 2.04 -13.30
C GLY A 96 -13.80 1.88 -11.80
N GLN A 97 -14.60 1.11 -11.07
CA GLN A 97 -14.35 0.81 -9.65
C GLN A 97 -13.11 -0.05 -9.46
N TRP A 98 -12.92 -1.07 -10.31
CA TRP A 98 -11.73 -1.92 -10.27
C TRP A 98 -10.45 -1.12 -10.53
N LYS A 99 -10.45 -0.29 -11.58
CA LYS A 99 -9.30 0.57 -11.90
C LYS A 99 -8.97 1.54 -10.77
N ALA A 100 -10.00 2.10 -10.12
CA ALA A 100 -9.79 2.95 -8.95
C ALA A 100 -9.18 2.17 -7.78
N LEU A 101 -9.71 0.99 -7.46
CA LEU A 101 -9.18 0.08 -6.42
C LEU A 101 -7.72 -0.29 -6.68
N GLU A 102 -7.39 -0.66 -7.91
CA GLU A 102 -6.03 -1.03 -8.29
C GLU A 102 -5.06 0.15 -8.18
N ALA A 103 -5.45 1.34 -8.65
CA ALA A 103 -4.66 2.55 -8.49
C ALA A 103 -4.40 2.88 -7.01
N MET A 104 -5.40 2.69 -6.15
CA MET A 104 -5.25 2.90 -4.71
C MET A 104 -4.35 1.86 -4.05
N LYS A 105 -4.49 0.58 -4.41
CA LYS A 105 -3.62 -0.51 -3.92
C LYS A 105 -2.15 -0.23 -4.25
N ASN A 106 -1.88 0.22 -5.48
CA ASN A 106 -0.53 0.57 -5.90
C ASN A 106 0.03 1.76 -5.09
N LYS A 107 -0.76 2.83 -4.91
CA LYS A 107 -0.34 3.98 -4.09
C LYS A 107 -0.05 3.60 -2.63
N LEU A 108 -0.87 2.74 -2.03
CA LEU A 108 -0.64 2.27 -0.66
C LEU A 108 0.63 1.42 -0.57
N ALA A 109 0.87 0.55 -1.56
CA ALA A 109 2.08 -0.26 -1.61
C ALA A 109 3.34 0.60 -1.74
N ASP A 110 3.30 1.63 -2.60
CA ASP A 110 4.40 2.59 -2.77
C ASP A 110 4.67 3.34 -1.45
N SER A 111 3.63 3.90 -0.82
CA SER A 111 3.76 4.59 0.47
C SER A 111 4.30 3.68 1.58
N ALA A 112 3.84 2.43 1.64
CA ALA A 112 4.33 1.46 2.62
C ALA A 112 5.80 1.12 2.41
N GLN A 113 6.24 1.02 1.15
CA GLN A 113 7.64 0.79 0.82
C GLN A 113 8.51 1.99 1.23
N GLU A 114 8.07 3.21 0.96
CA GLU A 114 8.80 4.42 1.38
C GLU A 114 8.91 4.53 2.91
N VAL A 115 7.84 4.24 3.64
CA VAL A 115 7.86 4.19 5.11
C VAL A 115 8.86 3.15 5.61
N LYS A 116 8.91 1.96 4.99
CA LYS A 116 9.90 0.92 5.32
C LYS A 116 11.34 1.40 5.07
N GLU A 117 11.59 2.14 3.99
CA GLU A 117 12.90 2.70 3.68
C GLU A 117 13.32 3.79 4.68
N ILE A 118 12.38 4.60 5.19
CA ILE A 118 12.63 5.62 6.21
C ILE A 118 12.96 4.99 7.58
N ILE A 119 12.23 3.94 7.96
CA ILE A 119 12.40 3.27 9.25
C ILE A 119 13.67 2.40 9.27
N ASN A 120 14.01 1.76 8.15
CA ASN A 120 15.16 0.86 8.05
C ASN A 120 16.08 1.24 6.87
N PRO A 121 16.90 2.30 7.01
CA PRO A 121 17.76 2.78 5.94
C PRO A 121 18.83 1.75 5.51
N GLU A 122 19.23 0.83 6.39
CA GLU A 122 20.18 -0.26 6.05
C GLU A 122 19.57 -1.33 5.12
N ALA A 123 18.26 -1.58 5.21
CA ALA A 123 17.55 -2.47 4.29
C ALA A 123 17.40 -1.87 2.88
N ALA A 124 17.26 -0.54 2.79
CA ALA A 124 17.15 0.18 1.52
C ALA A 124 18.46 0.12 0.69
N ALA A 125 19.62 0.15 1.36
CA ALA A 125 20.93 0.04 0.72
C ALA A 125 21.16 -1.33 0.04
N LYS A 126 20.58 -2.41 0.58
CA LYS A 126 20.67 -3.76 -0.02
C LYS A 126 19.75 -3.94 -1.23
N SER A 127 18.59 -3.29 -1.25
CA SER A 127 17.62 -3.40 -2.35
C SER A 127 18.06 -2.67 -3.63
N LYS A 128 18.74 -1.51 -3.50
CA LYS A 128 19.28 -0.78 -4.66
C LYS A 128 20.47 -1.48 -5.35
N LYS A 129 21.26 -2.28 -4.61
CA LYS A 129 22.35 -3.10 -5.18
C LYS A 129 21.86 -4.30 -5.99
N ALA A 130 20.68 -4.84 -5.69
CA ALA A 130 20.09 -5.97 -6.42
C ALA A 130 19.49 -5.55 -7.78
N LYS A 131 18.98 -4.31 -7.90
CA LYS A 131 18.44 -3.79 -9.18
C LYS A 131 19.52 -3.32 -10.17
N ALA A 132 20.70 -2.94 -9.69
CA ALA A 132 21.81 -2.46 -10.55
C ALA A 132 22.65 -3.60 -11.18
N THR A 133 22.55 -4.82 -10.66
CA THR A 133 23.35 -5.97 -11.16
C THR A 133 22.63 -6.79 -12.22
N ASN A 134 21.31 -6.63 -12.40
CA ASN A 134 20.54 -7.42 -13.37
C ASN A 134 20.29 -6.73 -14.72
N SER A 135 20.88 -5.56 -14.98
CA SER A 135 20.70 -4.79 -16.23
C SER A 135 21.94 -4.75 -17.14
N LEU A 136 22.99 -5.51 -16.85
CA LEU A 136 24.26 -5.49 -17.61
C LEU A 136 24.55 -6.72 -18.50
N SER A 137 23.55 -7.56 -18.79
CA SER A 137 23.72 -8.75 -19.66
C SER A 137 22.76 -8.81 -20.86
N LYS A 138 22.56 -7.71 -21.58
CA LYS A 138 22.06 -7.75 -22.97
C LYS A 138 22.83 -6.78 -23.85
N LYS A 139 24.07 -7.14 -24.20
CA LYS A 139 24.83 -6.46 -25.25
C LYS A 139 25.37 -7.47 -26.26
N HIS A 140 24.83 -7.36 -27.48
CA HIS A 140 25.44 -7.68 -28.78
C HIS A 140 26.06 -9.06 -29.00
N LYS A 141 25.38 -9.89 -29.81
CA LYS A 141 26.07 -10.80 -30.74
C LYS A 141 25.54 -10.55 -32.16
N THR A 142 26.15 -9.59 -32.84
CA THR A 142 26.04 -9.39 -34.28
C THR A 142 26.75 -10.54 -34.99
N SER A 143 26.00 -11.40 -35.66
CA SER A 143 26.53 -12.40 -36.60
C SER A 143 26.52 -11.81 -38.01
N LYS A 144 27.71 -11.55 -38.57
CA LYS A 144 27.91 -11.35 -40.02
C LYS A 144 29.28 -11.87 -40.45
N LYS A 145 29.26 -12.61 -41.58
CA LYS A 145 30.34 -13.17 -42.42
C LYS A 145 31.01 -14.44 -41.86
N GLY A 146 31.25 -15.53 -42.60
CA GLY A 146 31.03 -15.85 -44.02
C GLY A 146 32.15 -16.81 -44.50
N GLY A 147 31.78 -17.93 -45.16
CA GLY A 147 32.57 -18.55 -46.23
C GLY A 147 33.35 -19.86 -45.98
N TRP A 148 33.17 -20.80 -46.93
CA TRP A 148 34.00 -21.98 -47.31
C TRP A 148 33.90 -23.21 -46.38
N LEU A 149 33.51 -24.43 -46.81
CA LEU A 149 33.97 -25.22 -47.96
C LEU A 149 32.91 -26.26 -48.43
N ARG A 150 33.04 -26.62 -49.71
CA ARG A 150 32.43 -27.74 -50.44
C ARG A 150 32.62 -29.10 -49.75
N SER A 151 31.66 -30.01 -49.93
CA SER A 151 31.83 -31.33 -50.58
C SER A 151 30.46 -31.86 -50.98
#